data_AF-A0A396SS85-F1
#
_entry.id   AF-A0A396SS85-F1
#
_cell.length_a   1.000
_cell.length_b   1.000
_cell.length_c   1.000
_cell.angle_alpha   90.00
_cell.angle_beta   90.00
_cell.angle_gamma   90.00
#
_symmetry.space_group_name_H-M   'P 1'
#
loop_
_entity.id
_entity.type
_entity.pdbx_description
1 polymer ?
#
loop_
_entity_poly.entity_id
_entity_poly.type
_entity_poly.pdbx_seq_one_letter_code
_entity_poly.pdbx_strand_id
1 'polypeptide(L)'
;MVDMEYLKINQLLLEYQGEKLLYADKLNVQDGQRIGLIGNNGTGKTTLFNIISQKPVAFNVTGQIQRNCQLVMVSQIISYGKQSGGERERQ
;
A
#
# COMPACT_ATOMS: atom_id res chain seq x y z
N MET A 1 -28.66 -0.92 7.16
CA MET A 1 -27.24 -1.10 7.57
C MET A 1 -26.47 0.03 6.92
N VAL A 2 -25.66 0.74 7.69
CA VAL A 2 -24.76 1.77 7.13
C VAL A 2 -23.45 1.06 6.83
N ASP A 3 -23.02 1.07 5.57
CA ASP A 3 -21.75 0.46 5.18
C ASP A 3 -20.62 1.13 5.97
N MET A 4 -19.84 0.32 6.70
CA MET A 4 -18.72 0.84 7.48
C MET A 4 -17.58 1.24 6.55
N GLU A 5 -17.09 2.47 6.70
CA GLU A 5 -15.96 2.99 5.93
C GLU A 5 -14.64 2.57 6.60
N TYR A 6 -13.84 1.70 5.97
CA TYR A 6 -12.60 1.19 6.55
C TYR A 6 -11.38 2.06 6.24
N LEU A 7 -11.27 2.58 5.01
CA LEU A 7 -10.15 3.43 4.59
C LEU A 7 -10.66 4.57 3.73
N LYS A 8 -10.26 5.79 4.08
CA LYS A 8 -10.50 6.99 3.29
C LYS A 8 -9.20 7.72 3.05
N ILE A 9 -8.94 8.05 1.78
CA ILE A 9 -7.81 8.86 1.34
C ILE A 9 -8.37 10.05 0.58
N ASN A 10 -7.93 11.26 0.92
CA ASN A 10 -8.20 12.47 0.16
C ASN A 10 -6.88 13.17 -0.17
N GLN A 11 -6.70 13.50 -1.45
CA GLN A 11 -5.60 14.31 -1.97
C GLN A 11 -4.23 13.84 -1.48
N LEU A 12 -4.01 12.52 -1.52
CA LEU A 12 -2.71 11.94 -1.19
C LEU A 12 -1.73 12.29 -2.29
N LEU A 13 -0.65 12.93 -1.91
CA LEU A 13 0.43 13.31 -2.80
C LEU A 13 1.74 12.79 -2.20
N LEU A 14 2.49 12.06 -3.01
CA LEU A 14 3.84 11.64 -2.69
C LEU A 14 4.81 12.28 -3.68
N GLU A 15 5.82 12.95 -3.13
CA GLU A 15 6.82 13.69 -3.88
C GLU A 15 8.24 13.27 -3.50
N TYR A 16 9.13 13.36 -4.48
CA TYR A 16 10.56 13.18 -4.30
C TYR A 16 11.30 14.25 -5.10
N GLN A 17 12.10 15.07 -4.44
CA GLN A 17 12.88 16.15 -5.07
C GLN A 17 12.04 17.10 -5.95
N GLY A 18 10.79 17.37 -5.55
CA GLY A 18 9.87 18.23 -6.30
C GLY A 18 9.10 17.51 -7.42
N GLU A 19 9.42 16.25 -7.71
CA GLU A 19 8.69 15.44 -8.68
C GLU A 19 7.56 14.67 -8.02
N LYS A 20 6.39 14.72 -8.66
CA LYS A 20 5.19 14.00 -8.24
C LYS A 20 5.30 12.53 -8.63
N LEU A 21 5.45 11.65 -7.65
CA LEU A 21 5.61 10.21 -7.89
C LEU A 21 4.30 9.44 -7.80
N LEU A 22 3.40 9.83 -6.89
CA LEU A 22 2.09 9.20 -6.73
C LEU A 22 1.06 10.25 -6.33
N TYR A 23 -0.15 10.09 -6.86
CA TYR A 23 -1.28 10.90 -6.44
C TYR A 23 -2.58 10.11 -6.49
N ALA A 24 -3.34 10.26 -5.41
CA ALA A 24 -4.69 9.77 -5.32
C ALA A 24 -5.59 10.92 -4.86
N ASP A 25 -6.46 11.38 -5.77
CA ASP A 25 -7.44 12.42 -5.44
C ASP A 25 -8.42 11.93 -4.37
N LYS A 26 -8.99 10.74 -4.57
CA LYS A 26 -9.86 10.09 -3.60
C LYS A 26 -9.77 8.57 -3.70
N LEU A 27 -9.67 7.90 -2.55
CA LEU A 27 -9.89 6.45 -2.43
C LEU A 27 -10.79 6.20 -1.22
N ASN A 28 -11.82 5.37 -1.42
CA ASN A 28 -12.67 4.91 -0.33
C ASN A 28 -12.79 3.39 -0.37
N VAL A 29 -12.66 2.75 0.79
CA VAL A 29 -12.83 1.30 0.96
C VAL A 29 -13.88 1.08 2.03
N GLN A 30 -14.97 0.42 1.64
CA GLN A 30 -16.10 0.11 2.51
C GLN A 30 -16.13 -1.38 2.86
N ASP A 31 -16.95 -1.72 3.85
CA ASP A 31 -17.21 -3.09 4.22
C ASP A 31 -17.68 -3.95 3.04
N GLY A 32 -17.25 -5.21 3.02
CA GLY A 32 -17.53 -6.17 1.93
C GLY A 32 -16.80 -5.91 0.61
N GLN A 33 -16.13 -4.76 0.42
CA GLN A 33 -15.44 -4.47 -0.84
C GLN A 33 -14.13 -5.25 -0.99
N ARG A 34 -13.87 -5.72 -2.22
CA ARG A 34 -12.57 -6.27 -2.63
C ARG A 34 -12.03 -5.38 -3.75
N ILE A 35 -10.93 -4.71 -3.49
CA ILE A 35 -10.34 -3.73 -4.40
C ILE A 35 -9.00 -4.25 -4.91
N GLY A 36 -8.81 -4.24 -6.23
CA GLY A 36 -7.53 -4.53 -6.87
C GLY A 36 -6.81 -3.24 -7.25
N LEU A 37 -5.56 -3.07 -6.82
CA LEU A 37 -4.68 -2.01 -7.31
C LEU A 37 -3.83 -2.54 -8.47
N ILE A 38 -4.16 -2.11 -9.69
CA ILE A 38 -3.47 -2.52 -10.92
C ILE A 38 -2.54 -1.43 -11.44
N GLY A 39 -1.46 -1.84 -12.10
CA GLY A 39 -0.48 -0.93 -12.70
C GLY A 39 0.85 -1.63 -12.95
N ASN A 40 1.70 -1.06 -13.80
CA ASN A 40 3.00 -1.63 -14.15
C ASN A 40 3.95 -1.71 -12.94
N ASN A 41 5.02 -2.49 -13.04
CA ASN A 41 6.07 -2.47 -12.02
C ASN A 41 6.71 -1.08 -11.92
N GLY A 42 7.04 -0.65 -10.71
CA GLY A 42 7.61 0.68 -10.45
C GLY A 42 6.59 1.83 -10.34
N THR A 43 5.30 1.60 -10.58
CA THR A 43 4.25 2.65 -10.50
C THR A 43 3.84 3.07 -9.09
N GLY A 44 4.56 2.64 -8.06
CA GLY A 44 4.29 3.06 -6.67
C GLY A 44 3.23 2.25 -5.91
N LYS A 45 2.76 1.11 -6.44
CA LYS A 45 1.80 0.23 -5.73
C LYS A 45 2.28 -0.14 -4.32
N THR A 46 3.47 -0.73 -4.22
CA THR A 46 4.06 -1.11 -2.93
C THR A 46 4.26 0.09 -2.02
N THR A 47 4.61 1.25 -2.58
CA THR A 47 4.72 2.52 -1.86
C THR A 47 3.37 2.95 -1.28
N LEU A 48 2.28 2.90 -2.06
CA LEU A 48 0.94 3.20 -1.58
C LEU A 48 0.54 2.27 -0.42
N PHE A 49 0.79 0.97 -0.55
CA PHE A 49 0.54 0.01 0.53
C PHE A 49 1.37 0.31 1.78
N ASN A 50 2.63 0.72 1.64
CA ASN A 50 3.47 1.10 2.77
C ASN A 50 2.92 2.34 3.49
N ILE A 51 2.50 3.37 2.74
CA ILE A 51 1.87 4.58 3.30
C ILE A 51 0.57 4.23 4.03
N ILE A 52 -0.31 3.45 3.39
CA ILE A 52 -1.55 2.97 4.02
C ILE A 52 -1.22 2.15 5.27
N SER A 53 -0.14 1.37 5.26
CA SER A 53 0.30 0.56 6.40
C SER A 53 1.12 1.30 7.46
N GLN A 54 1.28 2.63 7.34
CA GLN A 54 2.12 3.44 8.23
C GLN A 54 3.56 2.92 8.35
N LYS A 55 4.06 2.27 7.29
CA LYS A 55 5.47 1.89 7.20
C LYS A 55 6.31 3.12 6.82
N PRO A 56 7.56 3.22 7.31
CA PRO A 56 8.44 4.31 6.92
C PRO A 56 8.62 4.38 5.40
N VAL A 57 8.58 5.59 4.86
CA VAL A 57 8.85 5.88 3.45
C VAL A 57 9.81 7.07 3.35
N ALA A 58 10.75 7.01 2.42
CA ALA A 58 11.76 8.06 2.22
C ALA A 58 11.27 9.17 1.27
N PHE A 59 9.99 9.54 1.38
CA PHE A 59 9.31 10.46 0.47
C PHE A 59 8.54 11.51 1.26
N ASN A 60 8.36 12.69 0.67
CA ASN A 60 7.43 13.67 1.22
C ASN A 60 6.01 13.19 0.93
N VAL A 61 5.18 13.04 1.96
CA VAL A 61 3.79 12.59 1.82
C VAL A 61 2.85 13.61 2.44
N THR A 62 1.93 14.13 1.65
CA THR A 62 0.88 15.06 2.09
C THR A 62 -0.50 14.51 1.75
N GLY A 63 -1.55 15.09 2.34
CA GLY A 63 -2.93 14.64 2.19
C GLY A 63 -3.50 14.00 3.45
N GLN A 64 -4.71 13.46 3.34
CA GLN A 64 -5.44 12.88 4.48
C GLN A 64 -5.63 11.39 4.29
N ILE A 65 -5.31 10.61 5.32
CA ILE A 65 -5.59 9.17 5.37
C ILE A 65 -6.27 8.83 6.69
N GLN A 66 -7.53 8.43 6.62
CA GLN A 66 -8.31 7.93 7.74
C GLN A 66 -8.45 6.41 7.64
N ARG A 67 -8.21 5.71 8.74
CA ARG A 67 -8.29 4.25 8.85
C ARG A 67 -9.20 3.94 10.03
N ASN A 68 -10.34 3.31 9.77
CA ASN A 68 -11.32 2.96 10.81
C ASN A 68 -11.36 1.44 11.01
N CYS A 69 -10.23 0.76 10.81
CA CYS A 69 -10.10 -0.68 10.92
C CYS A 69 -8.72 -1.08 11.44
N GLN A 70 -8.61 -2.29 11.99
CA GLN A 70 -7.31 -2.92 12.17
C GLN A 70 -6.76 -3.30 10.79
N LEU A 71 -5.55 -2.82 10.48
CA LEU A 71 -4.91 -3.07 9.20
C LEU A 71 -3.85 -4.17 9.34
N VAL A 72 -3.93 -5.19 8.49
CA VAL A 72 -2.91 -6.25 8.38
C VAL A 72 -2.38 -6.26 6.96
N MET A 73 -1.05 -6.23 6.83
CA MET A 73 -0.36 -6.27 5.54
C MET A 73 0.33 -7.62 5.36
N VAL A 74 0.08 -8.27 4.23
CA VAL A 74 0.84 -9.43 3.78
C VAL A 74 1.95 -8.95 2.85
N SER A 75 3.20 -9.22 3.21
CA SER A 75 4.37 -8.82 2.42
C SER A 75 4.47 -9.62 1.12
N GLN A 76 4.88 -8.96 0.04
CA GLN A 76 5.11 -9.60 -1.26
C GLN A 76 6.18 -10.70 -1.20
N ILE A 77 7.24 -10.48 -0.42
CA ILE A 77 8.27 -11.49 -0.14
C ILE A 77 8.06 -11.96 1.30
N ILE A 78 7.77 -13.25 1.45
CA ILE A 78 7.73 -13.91 2.74
C ILE A 78 9.07 -14.60 2.91
N SER A 79 9.93 -14.08 3.79
CA SER A 79 11.23 -14.69 4.05
C SER A 79 11.06 -15.96 4.88
N TYR A 80 10.81 -17.09 4.22
CA TYR A 80 10.94 -18.41 4.84
C TYR A 80 12.38 -18.89 4.63
N GLY A 81 13.27 -18.52 5.55
CA GLY A 81 14.67 -18.97 5.55
C GLY A 81 15.54 -18.29 4.49
N LYS A 82 16.85 -18.35 4.69
CA LYS A 82 17.87 -17.72 3.83
C LYS A 82 17.94 -18.28 2.40
N GLN A 83 17.15 -19.31 2.08
CA GLN A 83 17.21 -20.03 0.81
C GLN A 83 15.86 -20.00 0.10
N SER A 84 15.88 -19.62 -1.17
CA SER A 84 14.77 -19.77 -2.10
C SER A 84 14.37 -21.25 -2.26
N GLY A 85 13.15 -21.53 -2.70
CA GLY A 85 12.69 -22.90 -2.98
C GLY A 85 13.64 -23.65 -3.92
N GLY A 86 14.14 -23.00 -4.97
CA GLY A 86 15.10 -23.60 -5.90
C GLY A 86 16.51 -23.82 -5.34
N GLU A 87 16.89 -23.13 -4.25
CA GLU A 87 18.15 -23.41 -3.53
C GLU A 87 17.99 -24.61 -2.59
N ARG A 88 16.77 -24.88 -2.11
CA ARG A 88 16.48 -26.05 -1.27
C ARG A 88 16.47 -27.35 -2.07
N GLU A 89 16.07 -27.31 -3.36
CA GLU A 89 16.01 -28.50 -4.23
C GLU A 89 17.38 -28.93 -4.79
N ARG A 90 18.43 -28.11 -4.66
CA ARG A 90 19.80 -28.44 -5.11
C ARG A 90 20.69 -29.05 -4.02
N GLN A 91 20.15 -29.32 -2.84
CA GLN A 91 20.84 -30.03 -1.75
C GLN A 91 20.33 -31.46 -1.61
#